data_AF-A0A3S1CSH6-F1
#
_entry.id   AF-A0A3S1CSH6-F1
#
_cell.length_a   1.000
_cell.length_b   1.000
_cell.length_c   1.000
_cell.angle_alpha   90.00
_cell.angle_beta   90.00
_cell.angle_gamma   90.00
#
_symmetry.space_group_name_H-M   'P 1'
#
loop_
_entity.id
_entity.type
_entity.pdbx_description
1 polymer ?
#
loop_
_entity_poly.entity_id
_entity_poly.type
_entity_poly.pdbx_seq_one_letter_code
_entity_poly.pdbx_strand_id
1 'polypeptide(L)' 'MTDHSQPSRPQSNRPSATTLDARHPLIVFDGVCVLCSGFVRMVVRLDRQGRFRFATAQSPFGETLFRKHGLRTDSY' A
#
# COMPACT_ATOMS: atom_id res chain seq x y z
N MET A 1 -10.65 -45.86 21.79
CA MET A 1 -11.69 -44.83 21.92
C MET A 1 -11.00 -43.55 22.39
N THR A 2 -10.36 -42.83 21.47
CA THR A 2 -9.87 -41.47 21.72
C THR A 2 -9.74 -40.80 20.36
N ASP A 3 -10.82 -40.12 20.01
CA ASP A 3 -10.99 -39.24 18.87
C ASP A 3 -10.13 -37.99 19.10
N HIS A 4 -9.02 -37.86 18.38
CA HIS A 4 -8.26 -36.62 18.35
C HIS A 4 -8.96 -35.62 17.42
N SER A 5 -9.99 -34.98 17.96
CA SER A 5 -10.70 -33.87 17.34
C SER A 5 -9.73 -32.71 17.05
N GLN A 6 -9.69 -32.30 15.78
CA GLN A 6 -8.90 -31.19 15.25
C GLN A 6 -9.56 -29.85 15.65
N PRO A 7 -8.83 -28.86 16.22
CA PRO A 7 -9.41 -27.56 16.50
C PRO A 7 -9.58 -26.75 15.19
N SER A 8 -10.83 -26.39 14.90
CA SER A 8 -11.23 -25.53 13.79
C SER A 8 -10.58 -24.15 13.90
N ARG A 9 -9.73 -23.78 12.92
CA ARG A 9 -9.16 -22.43 12.80
C ARG A 9 -10.29 -21.39 12.65
N PRO A 10 -10.33 -20.32 13.47
CA PRO A 10 -11.28 -19.23 13.26
C PRO A 10 -10.93 -18.51 11.95
N GLN A 11 -11.92 -18.37 11.08
CA GLN A 11 -11.80 -17.61 9.84
C GLN A 11 -11.59 -16.13 10.18
N SER A 12 -10.32 -15.72 10.20
CA SER A 12 -9.91 -14.34 10.39
C SER A 12 -10.53 -13.50 9.27
N ASN A 13 -11.40 -12.57 9.67
CA ASN A 13 -11.91 -11.45 8.88
C ASN A 13 -10.73 -10.67 8.27
N ARG A 14 -10.20 -11.17 7.16
CA ARG A 14 -9.10 -10.52 6.44
C ARG A 14 -9.71 -9.33 5.70
N PRO A 15 -9.27 -8.08 5.97
CA PRO A 15 -9.75 -6.94 5.21
C PRO A 15 -9.53 -7.23 3.73
N SER A 16 -10.61 -7.15 2.93
CA SER A 16 -10.58 -7.38 1.48
C SER A 16 -9.39 -6.66 0.88
N ALA A 17 -8.42 -7.44 0.39
CA ALA A 17 -7.24 -6.88 -0.25
C ALA A 17 -7.70 -5.97 -1.38
N THR A 18 -7.43 -4.66 -1.26
CA THR A 18 -7.70 -3.72 -2.35
C THR A 18 -6.88 -4.14 -3.56
N THR A 19 -7.55 -4.67 -4.58
CA THR A 19 -6.90 -5.04 -5.83
C THR A 19 -6.41 -3.78 -6.51
N LEU A 20 -5.10 -3.67 -6.71
CA LEU A 20 -4.50 -2.60 -7.49
C LEU A 20 -4.85 -2.81 -8.97
N ASP A 21 -5.58 -1.88 -9.57
CA ASP A 21 -5.84 -1.88 -11.02
C ASP A 21 -4.53 -1.60 -11.76
N ALA A 22 -4.03 -2.60 -12.49
CA ALA A 22 -2.81 -2.49 -13.27
C ALA A 22 -2.89 -1.43 -14.38
N ARG A 23 -4.09 -0.98 -14.77
CA ARG A 23 -4.26 0.11 -15.75
C ARG A 23 -3.92 1.49 -15.18
N HIS A 24 -3.90 1.63 -13.86
CA HIS A 24 -3.61 2.89 -13.18
C HIS A 24 -2.45 2.69 -12.19
N PRO A 25 -1.19 2.78 -12.67
CA PRO A 25 -0.02 2.56 -11.84
C PRO A 25 -0.03 3.46 -10.60
N LEU A 26 0.35 2.89 -9.46
CA LEU A 26 0.41 3.58 -8.19
C LEU A 26 1.85 4.02 -7.90
N ILE A 27 2.02 5.32 -7.66
CA ILE A 27 3.25 5.90 -7.13
C ILE A 27 3.08 6.06 -5.62
N VAL A 28 3.90 5.34 -4.86
CA VAL A 28 4.02 5.56 -3.41
C VAL A 28 5.28 6.38 -3.14
N PHE A 29 5.14 7.47 -2.39
CA PHE A 29 6.22 8.43 -2.17
C PHE A 29 6.29 8.87 -0.71
N ASP A 30 7.44 9.36 -0.29
CA ASP A 30 7.59 9.98 1.03
C ASP A 30 6.86 11.34 1.09
N GLY A 31 5.82 11.43 1.92
CA GLY A 31 5.02 12.64 2.14
C GLY A 31 5.64 13.67 3.10
N VAL A 32 6.70 13.33 3.85
CA VAL A 32 7.40 14.29 4.73
C VAL A 32 8.63 14.90 4.04
N CYS A 33 9.22 14.21 3.07
CA CYS A 33 10.30 14.76 2.26
C CYS A 33 9.82 15.82 1.26
N VAL A 34 10.44 17.00 1.33
CA VAL A 34 10.14 18.15 0.45
C VAL A 34 10.45 17.83 -1.01
N LEU A 35 11.56 17.15 -1.29
CA LEU A 35 11.96 16.77 -2.65
C LEU A 35 10.97 15.76 -3.25
N CYS A 36 10.62 14.71 -2.50
CA CYS A 36 9.67 13.68 -2.94
C CYS A 36 8.29 14.28 -3.22
N SER A 37 7.80 15.12 -2.30
CA SER A 37 6.55 15.84 -2.48
C SER A 37 6.59 16.83 -3.65
N GLY A 38 7.72 17.51 -3.87
CA GLY A 38 7.94 18.39 -5.02
C GLY A 38 7.89 17.65 -6.35
N PHE A 39 8.57 16.50 -6.42
CA PHE A 39 8.54 15.62 -7.58
C PHE A 39 7.12 15.14 -7.90
N VAL A 40 6.37 14.64 -6.90
CA VAL A 40 5.00 14.20 -7.14
C VAL A 40 4.09 15.32 -7.61
N ARG A 41 4.23 16.54 -7.06
CA ARG A 41 3.48 17.70 -7.58
C ARG A 41 3.81 18.00 -9.04
N MET A 42 5.07 17.84 -9.46
CA MET A 42 5.46 17.96 -10.87
C MET A 42 4.78 16.87 -11.72
N VAL A 43 4.81 15.61 -11.28
CA VAL A 43 4.16 14.49 -12.00
C VAL A 43 2.66 14.75 -12.14
N VAL A 44 1.96 15.16 -11.07
CA VAL A 44 0.53 15.50 -11.12
C VAL A 44 0.22 16.61 -12.13
N ARG A 45 1.09 17.63 -12.24
CA ARG A 45 0.92 18.70 -13.24
C ARG A 45 1.13 18.21 -14.68
N LEU A 46 2.01 17.23 -14.88
CA LEU A 46 2.31 16.66 -16.20
C LEU A 46 1.30 15.58 -16.63
N ASP A 47 0.74 14.84 -15.67
CA ASP A 47 -0.21 13.76 -15.90
C ASP A 47 -1.64 14.28 -16.15
N ARG A 48 -1.81 14.99 -17.27
CA ARG A 48 -3.09 15.59 -17.68
C ARG A 48 -4.21 14.57 -17.93
N GLN A 49 -3.86 13.30 -18.10
CA GLN A 49 -4.79 12.21 -18.38
C GLN A 49 -5.13 11.38 -17.13
N GLY A 50 -4.57 11.71 -15.96
CA GLY A 50 -4.86 11.01 -14.71
C GLY A 50 -4.48 9.54 -14.73
N ARG A 51 -3.36 9.21 -15.40
CA ARG A 51 -2.89 7.83 -15.58
C ARG A 51 -2.35 7.24 -14.27
N PHE A 52 -1.80 8.08 -13.39
CA PHE A 52 -1.18 7.66 -12.15
C PHE A 52 -2.09 7.87 -10.95
N ARG A 53 -1.98 6.95 -10.00
CA ARG A 53 -2.50 7.11 -8.64
C ARG A 53 -1.35 7.41 -7.70
N PHE A 54 -1.63 8.11 -6.60
CA PHE A 54 -0.61 8.52 -5.64
C PHE A 54 -1.03 8.14 -4.23
N ALA A 55 -0.08 7.68 -3.42
CA ALA A 55 -0.25 7.48 -1.99
C ALA A 55 1.04 7.88 -1.25
N THR A 56 0.92 8.43 -0.05
CA THR A 56 2.08 8.64 0.80
C THR A 56 2.48 7.32 1.46
N ALA A 57 3.78 7.11 1.66
CA ALA A 57 4.31 5.94 2.36
C ALA A 57 3.81 5.87 3.82
N GLN A 58 3.58 7.03 4.44
CA GLN A 58 3.06 7.19 5.81
C GLN A 58 1.55 6.95 5.93
N SER A 59 0.82 6.79 4.83
CA SER A 59 -0.61 6.45 4.91
C SER A 59 -0.79 4.99 5.34
N PRO A 60 -1.91 4.61 5.98
CA PRO A 60 -2.17 3.20 6.34
C PRO A 60 -2.04 2.24 5.16
N PHE A 61 -2.42 2.71 3.96
CA PHE A 61 -2.28 1.96 2.73
C PHE A 61 -0.82 1.86 2.26
N GLY A 62 -0.07 2.97 2.29
CA GLY A 62 1.36 2.99 1.95
C GLY A 62 2.18 2.11 2.88
N GLU A 63 1.94 2.17 4.19
CA GLU A 63 2.61 1.32 5.17
C GLU A 63 2.31 -0.16 4.94
N THR A 64 1.05 -0.49 4.63
CA THR A 64 0.67 -1.88 4.30
C THR A 64 1.43 -2.38 3.07
N LEU A 65 1.59 -1.53 2.06
CA LEU A 65 2.33 -1.87 0.85
C LEU A 65 3.83 -2.04 1.16
N PHE A 66 4.42 -1.14 1.93
CA PHE A 66 5.82 -1.21 2.33
C PHE A 66 6.10 -2.51 3.11
N ARG A 67 5.28 -2.84 4.11
CA ARG A 67 5.39 -4.10 4.87
C ARG A 67 5.27 -5.32 3.96
N LYS A 68 4.33 -5.31 3.00
CA LYS A 68 4.15 -6.39 2.02
C LYS A 68 5.40 -6.61 1.14
N HIS A 69 6.15 -5.55 0.86
CA HIS A 69 7.37 -5.59 0.06
C HIS A 69 8.67 -5.64 0.88
N GLY A 70 8.58 -5.82 2.21
CA GLY A 70 9.76 -5.89 3.09
C GLY A 70 10.48 -4.56 3.29
N LEU A 71 9.81 -3.44 3.03
CA LEU A 71 10.33 -2.09 3.24
C LEU A 71 10.03 -1.59 4.65
N ARG A 72 10.92 -0.72 5.16
CA ARG A 72 10.78 -0.07 6.47
C ARG A 72 9.71 1.00 6.45
N THR A 73 8.88 1.07 7.50
CA THR A 73 7.84 2.11 7.66
C THR A 73 8.16 3.13 8.76
N ASP A 74 9.35 3.04 9.34
CA ASP A 74 9.84 3.86 10.46
C ASP A 74 11.01 4.78 10.05
N SER A 75 11.55 4.59 8.85
CA SER A 75 12.60 5.40 8.25
C SER A 75 12.28 5.63 6.78
N TYR A 76 12.03 6.90 6.43
CA TYR A 76 11.69 7.36 5.07
C TYR A 76 12.79 8.29 4.54
#